data_AF-A0A9D4E2M0-F1
#
_entry.id   AF-A0A9D4E2M0-F1
#
_cell.length_a   1.000
_cell.length_b   1.000
_cell.length_c   1.000
_cell.angle_alpha   90.00
_cell.angle_beta   90.00
_cell.angle_gamma   90.00
#
_symmetry.space_group_name_H-M   'P 1'
#
loop_
_entity.id
_entity.type
_entity.pdbx_description
1 polymer ?
#
loop_
_entity_poly.entity_id
_entity_poly.type
_entity_poly.pdbx_seq_one_letter_code
_entity_poly.pdbx_strand_id
1 'polypeptide(L)'
;MVQLFLSQASNVDKDPRGRRWTEEMISSCLQWYCRSPHSYESFRQSGYLLLQSKSTLIHYKHIVKQNVSFDRNIFTWMLEEATRQKLPPEGFYGGLIFDEMSIQSDVQLCKHGDVIALIGLVHLGEEGNMSNTLRKGKNEKSLGSHA
;
A
#
# COMPACT_ATOMS: atom_id res chain seq x y z
N MET A 1 4.77 20.36 6.19
CA MET A 1 3.65 21.30 6.43
C MET A 1 3.89 22.67 5.78
N VAL A 2 5.05 23.32 5.97
CA VAL A 2 5.37 24.63 5.33
C VAL A 2 5.25 24.61 3.81
N GLN A 3 5.79 23.58 3.15
CA GLN A 3 5.72 23.41 1.69
C GLN A 3 4.28 23.24 1.16
N LEU A 4 3.39 22.66 1.98
CA LEU A 4 1.98 22.52 1.61
C LEU A 4 1.33 23.91 1.50
N PHE A 5 1.54 24.79 2.48
CA PHE A 5 0.98 26.15 2.45
C PHE A 5 1.56 27.02 1.33
N LEU A 6 2.85 26.87 0.99
CA LEU A 6 3.45 27.56 -0.14
C LEU A 6 2.85 27.11 -1.48
N SER A 7 2.65 25.80 -1.64
CA SER A 7 2.01 25.24 -2.83
C SER A 7 0.53 25.64 -2.93
N GLN A 8 -0.17 25.73 -1.79
CA GLN A 8 -1.54 26.27 -1.72
C GLN A 8 -1.56 27.72 -2.21
N ALA A 9 -0.73 28.60 -1.63
CA ALA A 9 -0.66 30.01 -2.00
C ALA A 9 -0.41 30.22 -3.50
N SER A 10 0.50 29.44 -4.10
CA SER A 10 0.78 29.52 -5.54
C SER A 10 -0.38 29.06 -6.45
N ASN A 11 -1.34 28.31 -5.90
CA ASN A 11 -2.45 27.70 -6.66
C ASN A 11 -3.82 28.34 -6.37
N VAL A 12 -3.91 29.26 -5.39
CA VAL A 12 -5.13 30.02 -5.08
C VAL A 12 -5.56 30.87 -6.28
N ASP A 13 -4.63 31.60 -6.88
CA ASP A 13 -4.92 32.53 -7.98
C ASP A 13 -5.07 31.84 -9.34
N LYS A 14 -4.81 30.52 -9.40
CA LYS A 14 -4.83 29.76 -10.65
C LYS A 14 -6.17 29.09 -10.87
N ASP A 15 -6.57 29.02 -12.14
CA ASP A 15 -7.71 28.22 -12.57
C ASP A 15 -7.57 26.77 -12.06
N PRO A 16 -8.64 26.14 -11.55
CA PRO A 16 -8.61 24.77 -11.03
C PRO A 16 -8.01 23.74 -11.99
N ARG A 17 -8.13 23.94 -13.32
CA ARG A 17 -7.59 23.05 -14.36
C ARG A 17 -6.10 23.31 -14.65
N GLY A 18 -5.58 24.48 -14.28
CA GLY A 18 -4.20 24.89 -14.49
C GLY A 18 -3.29 24.71 -13.27
N ARG A 19 -3.80 24.16 -12.17
CA ARG A 19 -3.02 23.97 -10.94
C ARG A 19 -1.92 22.93 -11.15
N ARG A 20 -0.70 23.30 -10.79
CA ARG A 20 0.45 22.40 -10.79
C ARG A 20 0.76 22.00 -9.37
N TRP A 21 0.90 20.70 -9.16
CA TRP A 21 1.06 20.10 -7.86
C TRP A 21 2.49 19.64 -7.70
N THR A 22 3.13 20.03 -6.60
CA THR A 22 4.48 19.56 -6.28
C THR A 22 4.42 18.15 -5.70
N GLU A 23 5.53 17.43 -5.78
CA GLU A 23 5.63 16.05 -5.28
C GLU A 23 5.32 15.98 -3.78
N GLU A 24 5.80 16.94 -2.99
CA GLU A 24 5.58 17.01 -1.54
C GLU A 24 4.12 17.22 -1.20
N MET A 25 3.41 17.98 -2.03
CA MET A 25 1.98 18.20 -1.86
C MET A 25 1.19 16.92 -2.16
N ILE A 26 1.55 16.21 -3.23
CA ILE A 26 0.93 14.93 -3.58
C ILE A 26 1.20 13.91 -2.47
N SER A 27 2.43 13.80 -2.00
CA SER A 27 2.82 12.91 -0.88
C SER A 27 2.04 13.23 0.39
N SER A 28 1.91 14.51 0.75
CA SER A 28 1.11 14.94 1.92
C SER A 28 -0.37 14.60 1.77
N CYS A 29 -0.95 14.83 0.58
CA CYS A 29 -2.33 14.48 0.28
C CYS A 29 -2.56 12.96 0.34
N LEU A 30 -1.62 12.19 -0.22
CA LEU A 30 -1.66 10.72 -0.20
C LEU A 30 -1.58 10.20 1.23
N GLN A 31 -0.69 10.75 2.06
CA GLN A 31 -0.56 10.39 3.48
C GLN A 31 -1.84 10.68 4.28
N TRP A 32 -2.50 11.81 4.02
CA TRP A 32 -3.78 12.11 4.66
C TRP A 32 -4.87 11.15 4.17
N TYR A 33 -4.99 10.97 2.87
CA TYR A 33 -5.96 10.07 2.26
C TYR A 33 -5.81 8.62 2.75
N CYS A 34 -4.58 8.11 2.87
CA CYS A 34 -4.32 6.77 3.38
C CYS A 34 -4.70 6.60 4.86
N ARG A 35 -4.62 7.67 5.67
CA ARG A 35 -5.04 7.65 7.09
C ARG A 35 -6.55 7.74 7.25
N SER A 36 -7.20 8.65 6.50
CA SER A 36 -8.65 8.82 6.55
C SER A 36 -9.17 9.38 5.22
N PRO A 37 -9.67 8.51 4.32
CA PRO A 37 -10.26 8.94 3.05
C PRO A 37 -11.48 9.85 3.23
N HIS A 38 -12.28 9.58 4.26
CA HIS A 38 -13.48 10.36 4.55
C HIS A 38 -13.14 11.78 5.02
N SER A 39 -12.23 11.91 5.99
CA SER A 39 -11.76 13.23 6.45
C SER A 39 -11.17 14.04 5.30
N TYR A 40 -10.33 13.42 4.47
CA TYR A 40 -9.74 14.08 3.31
C TYR A 40 -10.81 14.66 2.37
N GLU A 41 -11.85 13.89 2.06
CA GLU A 41 -12.90 14.32 1.15
C GLU A 41 -13.79 15.42 1.77
N SER A 42 -14.11 15.34 3.06
CA SER A 42 -14.85 16.42 3.76
C SER A 42 -14.10 17.75 3.71
N PHE A 43 -12.79 17.73 3.97
CA PHE A 43 -11.95 18.94 3.87
C PHE A 43 -11.81 19.44 2.44
N ARG A 44 -11.70 18.55 1.46
CA ARG A 44 -11.67 18.93 0.04
C ARG A 44 -12.98 19.60 -0.39
N GLN A 45 -14.12 19.05 0.01
CA GLN A 45 -15.45 19.57 -0.34
C GLN A 45 -15.74 20.91 0.33
N SER A 46 -15.23 21.12 1.55
CA SER A 46 -15.36 22.40 2.26
C SER A 46 -14.71 23.59 1.52
N GLY A 47 -13.77 23.32 0.59
CA GLY A 47 -13.08 24.36 -0.17
C GLY A 47 -12.03 25.16 0.61
N TYR A 48 -11.85 24.91 1.92
CA TYR A 48 -10.82 25.59 2.72
C TYR A 48 -9.39 25.31 2.26
N LEU A 49 -9.16 24.12 1.69
CA LEU A 49 -7.86 23.72 1.14
C LEU A 49 -8.05 23.29 -0.31
N LEU A 50 -7.11 23.69 -1.17
CA LEU A 50 -7.08 23.22 -2.55
C LEU A 50 -6.47 21.83 -2.55
N LEU A 51 -7.32 20.80 -2.53
CA LEU A 51 -6.90 19.42 -2.44
C LEU A 51 -7.14 18.68 -3.76
N GLN A 52 -6.29 17.68 -3.99
CA GLN A 52 -6.32 16.85 -5.18
C GLN A 52 -7.55 15.96 -5.23
N SER A 53 -7.90 15.53 -6.45
CA SER A 53 -9.00 14.60 -6.61
C SER A 53 -8.68 13.21 -6.07
N LYS A 54 -9.69 12.55 -5.50
CA LYS A 54 -9.61 11.15 -5.08
C LYS A 54 -9.09 10.25 -6.22
N SER A 55 -9.59 10.44 -7.43
CA SER A 55 -9.16 9.68 -8.62
C SER A 55 -7.66 9.86 -8.90
N THR A 56 -7.16 11.09 -8.80
CA THR A 56 -5.73 11.40 -8.95
C THR A 56 -4.89 10.71 -7.88
N LEU A 57 -5.32 10.75 -6.61
CA LEU A 57 -4.60 10.08 -5.52
C LEU A 57 -4.61 8.56 -5.66
N ILE A 58 -5.73 7.98 -6.08
CA ILE A 58 -5.81 6.54 -6.37
C ILE A 58 -4.84 6.16 -7.48
N HIS A 59 -4.74 6.98 -8.54
CA HIS A 59 -3.77 6.75 -9.61
C HIS A 59 -2.34 6.72 -9.06
N TYR A 60 -1.94 7.73 -8.29
CA TYR A 60 -0.62 7.76 -7.65
C TYR A 60 -0.39 6.57 -6.71
N LYS A 61 -1.39 6.17 -5.92
CA LYS A 61 -1.32 5.00 -5.04
C LYS A 61 -1.05 3.72 -5.84
N HIS A 62 -1.72 3.55 -6.98
CA HIS A 62 -1.65 2.33 -7.79
C HIS A 62 -0.40 2.24 -8.68
N ILE A 63 0.42 3.29 -8.78
CA ILE A 63 1.72 3.22 -9.46
C ILE A 63 2.63 2.20 -8.76
N VAL A 64 2.57 2.15 -7.42
CA VAL A 64 3.36 1.20 -6.63
C VAL A 64 2.64 -0.15 -6.60
N LYS A 65 3.14 -1.10 -7.39
CA LYS A 65 2.62 -2.47 -7.41
C LYS A 65 3.27 -3.29 -6.31
N GLN A 66 2.44 -3.89 -5.46
CA GLN A 66 2.89 -4.85 -4.46
C GLN A 66 2.89 -6.25 -5.08
N ASN A 67 4.04 -6.89 -5.10
CA ASN A 67 4.17 -8.27 -5.55
C ASN A 67 4.22 -9.20 -4.34
N VAL A 68 3.88 -10.48 -4.55
CA VAL A 68 4.15 -11.52 -3.57
C VAL A 68 5.67 -11.70 -3.42
N SER A 69 6.13 -12.00 -2.20
CA SER A 69 7.54 -12.10 -1.80
C SER A 69 8.22 -10.79 -1.37
N PHE A 70 9.49 -10.89 -1.04
CA PHE A 70 10.35 -9.81 -0.60
C PHE A 70 10.69 -8.86 -1.76
N ASP A 71 10.31 -7.59 -1.62
CA ASP A 71 10.68 -6.55 -2.57
C ASP A 71 12.12 -6.07 -2.31
N ARG A 72 13.04 -6.44 -3.20
CA ARG A 72 14.45 -6.03 -3.14
C ARG A 72 14.62 -4.52 -3.13
N ASN A 73 13.73 -3.77 -3.79
CA ASN A 73 13.83 -2.31 -3.84
C ASN A 73 13.64 -1.69 -2.46
N ILE A 74 12.76 -2.28 -1.64
CA ILE A 74 12.55 -1.85 -0.25
C ILE A 74 13.81 -2.08 0.58
N PHE A 75 14.46 -3.24 0.44
CA PHE A 75 15.72 -3.52 1.15
C PHE A 75 16.85 -2.58 0.73
N THR A 76 17.00 -2.33 -0.57
CA THR A 76 17.97 -1.35 -1.08
C THR A 76 17.69 0.04 -0.52
N TRP A 77 16.43 0.48 -0.55
CA TRP A 77 16.03 1.78 -0.04
C TRP A 77 16.30 1.92 1.47
N MET A 78 16.01 0.88 2.26
CA MET A 78 16.32 0.86 3.70
C MET A 78 17.83 0.98 3.97
N LEU A 79 18.66 0.27 3.19
CA LEU A 79 20.13 0.34 3.31
C LEU A 79 20.67 1.72 2.95
N GLU A 80 20.18 2.31 1.86
CA GLU A 80 20.56 3.65 1.43
C GLU A 80 20.18 4.70 2.47
N GLU A 81 18.97 4.59 3.04
CA GLU A 81 18.49 5.51 4.08
C GLU A 81 19.29 5.36 5.38
N ALA A 82 19.60 4.13 5.80
CA ALA A 82 20.47 3.85 6.94
C ALA A 82 21.87 4.45 6.76
N THR A 83 22.43 4.32 5.56
CA THR A 83 23.73 4.90 5.19
C THR A 83 23.68 6.43 5.19
N ARG A 84 22.61 7.01 4.63
CA ARG A 84 22.40 8.47 4.61
C ARG A 84 22.31 9.07 6.00
N GLN A 85 21.66 8.37 6.93
CA GLN A 85 21.55 8.77 8.34
C GLN A 85 22.81 8.50 9.16
N LYS A 86 23.83 7.84 8.59
CA LYS A 86 25.08 7.46 9.27
C LYS A 86 24.82 6.68 10.56
N LEU A 87 23.93 5.69 10.48
CA LEU A 87 23.65 4.82 11.62
C LEU A 87 24.93 4.14 12.11
N PRO A 88 25.09 3.97 13.43
CA PRO A 88 26.22 3.22 13.97
C PRO A 88 26.04 1.72 13.64
N PRO A 89 27.11 0.90 13.70
CA PRO A 89 27.05 -0.52 13.32
C PRO A 89 25.93 -1.30 14.00
N GLU A 90 25.61 -0.94 15.25
CA GLU A 90 24.56 -1.56 16.05
C GLU A 90 23.16 -1.36 15.44
N GLY A 91 22.97 -0.26 14.69
CA GLY A 91 21.70 0.08 14.02
C GLY A 91 21.42 -0.72 12.76
N PHE A 92 22.36 -1.54 12.28
CA PHE A 92 22.17 -2.42 11.12
C PHE A 92 21.63 -3.80 11.51
N TYR A 93 21.62 -4.13 12.80
CA TYR A 93 21.09 -5.41 13.28
C TYR A 93 19.58 -5.31 13.52
N GLY A 94 18.85 -6.34 13.10
CA GLY A 94 17.41 -6.46 13.29
C GLY A 94 16.95 -7.90 13.21
N GLY A 95 15.70 -8.15 13.58
CA GLY A 95 15.06 -9.45 13.47
C GLY A 95 13.94 -9.43 12.43
N LEU A 96 13.72 -10.57 11.76
CA LEU A 96 12.53 -10.79 10.96
C LEU A 96 11.51 -11.55 11.81
N ILE A 97 10.36 -10.92 12.03
CA ILE A 97 9.23 -11.53 12.75
C ILE A 97 8.12 -11.71 11.73
N PHE A 98 7.72 -12.96 11.53
CA PHE A 98 6.60 -13.31 10.67
C PHE A 98 5.43 -13.79 11.54
N ASP A 99 4.24 -13.32 11.21
CA ASP A 99 3.00 -13.82 11.76
C ASP A 99 1.98 -13.97 10.63
N GLU A 100 1.12 -14.99 10.72
CA GLU A 100 0.10 -15.30 9.73
C GLU A 100 -1.26 -14.75 10.16
N MET A 101 -1.78 -13.80 9.39
CA MET A 101 -3.12 -13.28 9.56
C MET A 101 -4.14 -14.11 8.76
N SER A 102 -5.24 -14.51 9.37
CA SER A 102 -6.37 -15.08 8.64
C SER A 102 -7.10 -13.97 7.88
N ILE A 103 -7.29 -14.18 6.58
CA ILE A 103 -8.13 -13.34 5.72
C ILE A 103 -9.36 -14.13 5.28
N GLN A 104 -10.43 -13.43 4.92
CA GLN A 104 -11.63 -14.09 4.40
C GLN A 104 -11.29 -14.82 3.09
N SER A 105 -11.60 -16.12 3.03
CA SER A 105 -11.44 -16.92 1.82
C SER A 105 -12.47 -16.47 0.78
N ASP A 106 -11.97 -15.98 -0.36
CA ASP A 106 -12.79 -15.51 -1.46
C ASP A 106 -12.01 -15.57 -2.77
N VAL A 107 -12.73 -15.63 -3.89
CA VAL A 107 -12.15 -15.61 -5.23
C VAL A 107 -12.39 -14.23 -5.84
N GLN A 108 -11.29 -13.54 -6.15
CA GLN A 108 -11.28 -12.17 -6.63
C GLN A 108 -10.77 -12.09 -8.06
N LEU A 109 -11.46 -11.33 -8.90
CA LEU A 109 -11.01 -11.00 -10.25
C LEU A 109 -10.22 -9.70 -10.21
N CYS A 110 -8.95 -9.77 -10.58
CA CYS A 110 -8.08 -8.61 -10.64
C CYS A 110 -7.65 -8.32 -12.07
N LYS A 111 -8.07 -7.17 -12.60
CA LYS A 111 -7.69 -6.71 -13.94
C LYS A 111 -6.44 -5.85 -13.86
N HIS A 112 -5.39 -6.28 -14.55
CA HIS A 112 -4.13 -5.55 -14.71
C HIS A 112 -3.91 -5.25 -16.19
N GLY A 113 -4.26 -4.04 -16.63
CA GLY A 113 -4.24 -3.70 -18.06
C GLY A 113 -5.22 -4.59 -18.81
N ASP A 114 -4.73 -5.36 -19.78
CA ASP A 114 -5.54 -6.29 -20.57
C ASP A 114 -5.60 -7.71 -19.99
N VAL A 115 -4.83 -7.99 -18.93
CA VAL A 115 -4.80 -9.30 -18.29
C VAL A 115 -5.80 -9.35 -17.14
N ILE A 116 -6.66 -10.38 -17.12
CA ILE A 116 -7.55 -10.68 -16.01
C ILE A 116 -6.95 -11.86 -15.25
N ALA A 117 -6.59 -11.65 -13.99
CA ALA A 117 -6.09 -12.68 -13.09
C ALA A 117 -7.16 -13.05 -12.05
N LEU A 118 -7.30 -14.34 -11.77
CA LEU A 118 -8.16 -14.85 -10.72
C LEU A 118 -7.29 -15.15 -9.50
N ILE A 119 -7.54 -14.44 -8.41
CA ILE A 119 -6.74 -14.47 -7.16
C ILE A 119 -7.63 -15.07 -6.06
N GLY A 120 -7.10 -15.95 -5.21
CA GLY A 120 -7.85 -16.46 -4.04
C GLY A 120 -7.80 -17.98 -3.84
N LEU A 121 -7.48 -18.73 -4.89
CA LEU A 121 -7.14 -20.15 -4.78
C LEU A 121 -5.69 -20.29 -4.31
N VAL A 122 -5.43 -19.99 -3.04
CA VAL A 122 -4.07 -20.05 -2.48
C VAL A 122 -3.81 -21.44 -1.93
N HIS A 123 -2.98 -22.22 -2.62
CA HIS A 123 -2.41 -23.43 -2.09
C HIS A 123 -1.26 -23.06 -1.14
N LEU A 124 -1.48 -23.18 0.17
CA LEU A 124 -0.52 -22.79 1.22
C LEU A 124 0.70 -23.73 1.34
N GLY A 125 0.80 -24.76 0.50
CA GLY A 125 1.85 -25.77 0.59
C GLY A 125 1.68 -26.70 1.81
N GLU A 126 2.63 -27.63 2.00
CA GLU A 126 2.58 -28.58 3.12
C GLU A 126 2.70 -27.89 4.47
N GLU A 127 3.58 -26.89 4.59
CA GLU A 127 3.82 -26.15 5.83
C GLU A 127 2.59 -25.34 6.26
N GLY A 128 1.94 -24.65 5.32
CA GLY A 128 0.71 -23.92 5.63
C GLY A 128 -0.49 -24.84 5.90
N ASN A 129 -0.52 -26.03 5.29
CA ASN A 129 -1.49 -27.06 5.67
C ASN A 129 -1.26 -27.55 7.11
N MET A 130 0.01 -27.73 7.52
CA MET A 130 0.33 -28.07 8.91
C MET A 130 -0.05 -26.96 9.89
N SER A 131 0.21 -25.70 9.56
CA SER A 131 -0.24 -24.53 10.35
C SER A 131 -1.76 -24.53 10.54
N ASN A 132 -2.52 -24.81 9.48
CA ASN A 132 -3.98 -24.94 9.55
C ASN A 132 -4.44 -26.13 10.41
N THR A 133 -3.76 -27.28 10.30
CA THR A 133 -4.04 -28.45 11.15
C THR A 133 -3.78 -28.15 12.62
N LEU A 134 -2.67 -27.47 12.94
CA LEU A 134 -2.35 -27.04 14.30
C LEU A 134 -3.41 -26.06 14.84
N ARG A 135 -3.86 -25.11 14.03
CA ARG A 135 -4.90 -24.13 14.41
C ARG A 135 -6.28 -24.77 14.61
N LYS A 136 -6.69 -25.70 13.75
CA LYS A 136 -8.02 -26.32 13.80
C LYS A 136 -8.11 -27.56 14.70
N GLY A 137 -6.97 -28.15 15.08
CA GLY A 137 -6.89 -29.37 15.88
C GLY A 137 -7.43 -30.62 15.18
N LYS A 138 -7.71 -30.55 13.88
CA LYS A 138 -8.25 -31.65 13.05
C LYS A 138 -7.57 -31.64 11.69
N ASN A 139 -7.11 -32.80 11.25
CA ASN A 139 -6.73 -33.02 9.86
C ASN A 139 -8.01 -33.23 9.04
N GLU A 140 -8.50 -32.17 8.39
CA GLU A 140 -9.49 -32.33 7.31
C GLU A 140 -8.78 -32.93 6.10
N LYS A 141 -8.93 -34.24 5.89
CA LYS A 141 -8.57 -34.86 4.62
C LYS A 141 -9.51 -34.31 3.55
N SER A 142 -8.98 -33.51 2.63
CA SER A 142 -9.66 -33.24 1.37
C SER A 142 -9.84 -34.57 0.65
N LEU A 143 -11.10 -34.99 0.43
CA LEU A 143 -11.38 -36.04 -0.55
C LEU A 143 -10.82 -35.58 -1.90
N GLY A 144 -10.09 -36.45 -2.57
CA GLY A 144 -9.55 -36.17 -3.89
C GLY A 144 -10.70 -35.85 -4.84
N SER A 145 -10.71 -34.65 -5.41
CA SER A 145 -11.51 -34.38 -6.60
C SER A 145 -10.86 -35.15 -7.75
N HIS A 146 -11.61 -36.06 -8.36
CA HIS A 146 -11.20 -36.75 -9.57
C HIS A 146 -10.95 -35.75 -10.71
N ALA A 147 -9.85 -35.99 -11.44
CA ALA A 147 -9.52 -35.66 -12.84
C ALA A 147 -10.00 -34.32 -13.42
#